data_AF-A0A2T7TRV5-F1
#
_entry.id   AF-A0A2T7TRV5-F1
#
_cell.length_a   1.000
_cell.length_b   1.000
_cell.length_c   1.000
_cell.angle_alpha   90.00
_cell.angle_beta   90.00
_cell.angle_gamma   90.00
#
_symmetry.space_group_name_H-M   'P 1'
#
loop_
_entity.id
_entity.type
_entity.pdbx_description
1 polymer ?
#
loop_
_entity_poly.entity_id
_entity_poly.type
_entity_poly.pdbx_seq_one_letter_code
_entity_poly.pdbx_strand_id
1 'polypeptide(L)'
;MTTTTPKTSGLSDTLRSGTGIAFPGGGQALSNAAEAWLVATTECQREMIGFVSMRLEKDAEITREMMACKNLADVAAIQSRWIEQTLRDYNSEMSKLMTICTKSVNGGVSPKE
;
A
#
# COMPACT_ATOMS: atom_id res chain seq x y z
N MET A 1 11.97 12.35 -61.01
CA MET A 1 11.22 12.14 -59.75
C MET A 1 12.26 11.80 -58.68
N THR A 2 12.68 12.78 -57.91
CA THR A 2 13.77 12.68 -56.93
C THR A 2 13.17 12.90 -55.55
N THR A 3 13.17 11.85 -54.73
CA THR A 3 12.60 11.88 -53.38
C THR A 3 13.70 12.26 -52.39
N THR A 4 13.61 13.46 -51.82
CA THR A 4 14.41 13.89 -50.67
C THR A 4 13.76 13.38 -49.38
N THR A 5 14.52 12.66 -48.55
CA THR A 5 14.14 12.31 -47.18
C THR A 5 14.41 13.49 -46.24
N PRO A 6 13.48 13.86 -45.33
CA PRO A 6 13.78 14.80 -44.27
C PRO A 6 14.36 14.09 -43.03
N LYS A 7 15.47 14.63 -42.56
CA LYS A 7 16.28 14.25 -41.40
C LYS A 7 15.50 14.52 -40.09
N THR A 8 15.33 13.50 -39.27
CA THR A 8 14.71 13.57 -37.93
C THR A 8 15.69 14.18 -36.93
N SER A 9 15.71 15.51 -36.80
CA SER A 9 16.55 16.21 -35.81
C SER A 9 15.80 16.79 -34.61
N GLY A 10 14.48 16.57 -34.49
CA GLY A 10 13.66 17.23 -33.47
C GLY A 10 13.56 16.53 -32.10
N LEU A 11 13.88 15.23 -32.01
CA LEU A 11 13.67 14.48 -30.76
C LEU A 11 14.86 14.58 -29.80
N SER A 12 16.06 14.79 -30.33
CA SER A 12 17.32 14.76 -29.57
C SER A 12 17.58 16.04 -28.78
N ASP A 13 17.14 17.19 -29.29
CA ASP A 13 17.37 18.50 -28.65
C ASP A 13 16.45 18.71 -27.44
N THR A 14 15.28 18.08 -27.42
CA THR A 14 14.34 18.12 -26.30
C THR A 14 14.87 17.36 -25.07
N LEU A 15 15.74 16.36 -25.26
CA LEU A 15 16.35 15.61 -24.15
C LEU A 15 17.59 16.31 -23.57
N ARG A 16 18.21 17.25 -24.32
CA ARG A 16 19.37 18.01 -23.87
C ARG A 16 19.01 19.29 -23.12
N SER A 17 17.79 19.81 -23.29
CA SER A 17 17.29 20.95 -22.52
C SER A 17 16.84 20.54 -21.11
N GLY A 18 17.79 20.04 -20.31
CA GLY A 18 17.63 19.71 -18.89
C GLY A 18 17.47 20.93 -17.98
N THR A 19 16.80 21.96 -18.45
CA THR A 19 16.55 23.22 -17.73
C THR A 19 15.22 23.77 -18.23
N GLY A 20 14.12 23.37 -17.59
CA GLY A 20 12.83 23.84 -18.08
C GLY A 20 11.57 23.47 -17.32
N ILE A 21 11.63 22.99 -16.07
CA ILE A 21 10.53 23.19 -15.10
C ILE A 21 11.16 23.36 -13.71
N ALA A 22 11.90 24.44 -13.49
CA ALA A 22 12.19 24.90 -12.14
C ALA A 22 10.97 25.71 -11.67
N PHE A 23 9.91 25.03 -11.22
CA PHE A 23 8.89 25.69 -10.40
C PHE A 23 9.52 26.06 -9.06
N PRO A 24 9.53 27.34 -8.64
CA PRO A 24 9.89 27.69 -7.27
C PRO A 24 8.89 26.98 -6.35
N GLY A 25 9.33 25.93 -5.65
CA GLY A 25 8.47 25.06 -4.84
C GLY A 25 8.38 23.60 -5.30
N GLY A 26 8.84 23.25 -6.51
CA GLY A 26 8.81 21.87 -7.01
C GLY A 26 9.71 20.91 -6.22
N GLY A 27 10.91 21.36 -5.83
CA GLY A 27 11.81 20.58 -4.98
C GLY A 27 11.28 20.38 -3.56
N GLN A 28 10.65 21.40 -2.98
CA GLN A 28 10.03 21.30 -1.66
C GLN A 28 8.79 20.38 -1.67
N ALA A 29 7.93 20.51 -2.69
CA ALA A 29 6.78 19.64 -2.86
C ALA A 29 7.20 18.18 -3.06
N LEU A 30 8.25 17.92 -3.84
CA LEU A 30 8.81 16.59 -4.02
C LEU A 30 9.38 16.03 -2.71
N SER A 31 10.12 16.84 -1.94
CA SER A 31 10.65 16.44 -0.63
C SER A 31 9.53 16.09 0.35
N ASN A 32 8.48 16.90 0.43
CA ASN A 32 7.34 16.66 1.31
C ASN A 32 6.57 15.39 0.89
N ALA A 33 6.40 15.17 -0.42
CA ALA A 33 5.76 13.96 -0.94
C ALA A 33 6.60 12.71 -0.63
N ALA A 34 7.93 12.79 -0.73
CA ALA A 34 8.83 11.70 -0.39
C ALA A 34 8.79 11.37 1.11
N GLU A 35 8.76 12.39 1.97
CA GLU A 35 8.61 12.22 3.42
C GLU A 35 7.26 11.57 3.77
N ALA A 36 6.15 12.09 3.22
CA ALA A 36 4.82 11.51 3.42
C ALA A 36 4.75 10.05 2.95
N TRP A 37 5.39 9.72 1.82
CA TRP A 37 5.48 8.35 1.32
C TRP A 37 6.28 7.43 2.24
N LEU A 38 7.41 7.89 2.79
CA LEU A 38 8.22 7.12 3.72
C LEU A 38 7.47 6.85 5.03
N VAL A 39 6.76 7.86 5.55
CA VAL A 39 5.90 7.71 6.73
C VAL A 39 4.80 6.70 6.45
N ALA A 40 4.06 6.85 5.35
CA ALA A 40 3.00 5.93 4.93
C ALA A 40 3.50 4.48 4.85
N THR A 41 4.66 4.29 4.21
CA THR A 41 5.25 2.97 3.98
C THR A 41 5.66 2.35 5.32
N THR A 42 6.24 3.13 6.22
CA THR A 42 6.67 2.64 7.54
C THR A 42 5.46 2.29 8.41
N GLU A 43 4.40 3.10 8.40
CA GLU A 43 3.15 2.81 9.10
C GLU A 43 2.46 1.56 8.54
N CYS A 44 2.39 1.44 7.22
CA CYS A 44 1.83 0.26 6.55
C CYS A 44 2.61 -1.01 6.90
N GLN A 45 3.95 -0.96 6.88
CA GLN A 45 4.80 -2.10 7.29
C GLN A 45 4.55 -2.50 8.73
N ARG A 46 4.46 -1.53 9.65
CA ARG A 46 4.18 -1.80 11.06
C ARG A 46 2.83 -2.48 11.23
N GLU A 47 1.79 -1.97 10.58
CA GLU A 47 0.44 -2.51 10.67
C GLU A 47 0.38 -3.94 10.09
N MET A 48 1.00 -4.16 8.93
CA MET A 48 1.09 -5.49 8.31
C MET A 48 1.78 -6.52 9.23
N ILE A 49 2.89 -6.15 9.88
CA ILE A 49 3.56 -7.03 10.84
C ILE A 49 2.62 -7.34 12.01
N GLY A 50 1.95 -6.33 12.57
CA GLY A 50 1.00 -6.51 13.66
C GLY A 50 -0.16 -7.44 13.29
N PHE A 51 -0.70 -7.29 12.08
CA PHE A 51 -1.76 -8.15 11.58
C PHE A 51 -1.33 -9.60 11.40
N VAL A 52 -0.15 -9.84 10.82
CA VAL A 52 0.40 -11.19 10.67
C VAL A 52 0.59 -11.85 12.04
N SER A 53 1.17 -11.13 13.01
CA SER A 53 1.32 -11.65 14.37
C SER A 53 -0.03 -12.02 14.99
N MET A 54 -1.02 -11.13 14.92
CA MET A 54 -2.36 -11.39 15.43
C MET A 54 -3.00 -12.62 14.75
N ARG A 55 -2.86 -12.78 13.43
CA ARG A 55 -3.42 -13.94 12.74
C ARG A 55 -2.72 -15.23 13.12
N LEU A 56 -1.39 -15.24 13.24
CA LEU A 56 -0.66 -16.42 13.69
C LEU A 56 -1.09 -16.86 15.10
N GLU A 57 -1.32 -15.93 16.02
CA GLU A 57 -1.82 -16.23 17.37
C GLU A 57 -3.22 -16.87 17.33
N LYS A 58 -4.15 -16.27 16.58
CA LYS A 58 -5.50 -16.81 16.39
C LYS A 58 -5.50 -18.18 15.72
N ASP A 59 -4.64 -18.39 14.72
CA ASP A 59 -4.51 -19.68 14.04
C ASP A 59 -3.96 -20.77 14.97
N ALA A 60 -2.98 -20.42 15.81
CA ALA A 60 -2.43 -21.34 16.80
C ALA A 60 -3.49 -21.73 17.85
N GLU A 61 -4.33 -20.78 18.28
CA GLU A 61 -5.43 -21.05 19.21
C GLU A 61 -6.48 -21.99 18.59
N ILE A 62 -6.92 -21.70 17.37
CA ILE A 62 -7.90 -22.53 16.66
C ILE A 62 -7.35 -23.94 16.40
N THR A 63 -6.08 -24.05 16.02
CA THR A 63 -5.42 -25.35 15.83
C THR A 63 -5.41 -26.15 17.14
N ARG A 64 -5.09 -25.50 18.26
CA ARG A 64 -5.10 -26.13 19.58
C ARG A 64 -6.50 -26.60 19.97
N GLU A 65 -7.51 -25.79 19.69
CA GLU A 65 -8.91 -26.13 19.96
C GLU A 65 -9.37 -27.33 19.12
N MET A 66 -9.07 -27.32 17.82
CA MET A 66 -9.37 -28.44 16.93
C MET A 66 -8.69 -29.74 17.37
N MET A 67 -7.42 -29.68 17.82
CA MET A 67 -6.69 -30.86 18.33
C MET A 67 -7.28 -31.41 19.64
N ALA A 68 -7.98 -30.59 20.41
CA ALA A 68 -8.63 -31.02 21.65
C ALA A 68 -9.98 -31.72 21.40
N CYS A 69 -10.56 -31.59 20.20
CA CYS A 69 -11.84 -32.18 19.86
C CYS A 69 -11.77 -33.71 19.73
N LYS A 70 -12.81 -34.38 20.24
CA LYS A 70 -12.96 -35.85 20.15
C LYS A 70 -13.82 -36.31 18.97
N ASN A 71 -14.50 -35.39 18.30
CA ASN A 71 -15.38 -35.69 17.18
C ASN A 71 -15.27 -34.62 16.08
N LEU A 72 -15.66 -35.01 14.86
CA LEU A 72 -15.55 -34.16 13.67
C LEU A 72 -16.59 -33.03 13.63
N ALA A 73 -17.73 -33.17 14.32
CA ALA A 73 -18.76 -32.13 14.35
C ALA A 73 -18.26 -30.87 15.10
N ASP A 74 -17.54 -31.06 16.20
CA ASP A 74 -16.91 -29.97 16.95
C ASP A 74 -15.83 -29.27 16.11
N VAL A 75 -15.03 -30.04 15.36
CA VAL A 75 -14.03 -29.49 14.43
C VAL A 75 -14.71 -28.64 13.34
N ALA A 76 -15.82 -29.11 12.77
CA ALA A 76 -16.56 -28.37 11.76
C ALA A 76 -17.13 -27.04 12.31
N ALA A 77 -17.63 -27.05 13.55
CA ALA A 77 -18.11 -25.83 14.21
C ALA A 77 -16.97 -24.82 14.45
N ILE A 78 -15.80 -25.29 14.91
CA ILE A 78 -14.61 -24.46 15.09
C ILE A 78 -14.16 -23.88 13.74
N GLN A 79 -14.14 -24.71 12.69
CA GLN A 79 -13.73 -24.27 11.37
C GLN A 79 -14.67 -23.21 10.79
N SER A 80 -15.98 -23.36 10.95
CA SER A 80 -16.94 -22.33 10.52
C SER A 80 -16.70 -21.01 11.23
N ARG A 81 -16.48 -21.04 12.55
CA ARG A 81 -16.17 -19.84 13.33
C ARG A 81 -14.86 -19.19 12.87
N TRP A 82 -13.83 -19.99 12.60
CA TRP A 82 -12.54 -19.51 12.11
C TRP A 82 -12.67 -18.79 10.77
N ILE A 83 -13.47 -19.31 9.83
CA ILE A 83 -13.71 -18.66 8.53
C ILE A 83 -14.33 -17.28 8.74
N GLU A 84 -15.39 -17.19 9.53
CA GLU A 84 -16.06 -15.92 9.79
C GLU A 84 -15.15 -14.90 10.46
N GLN A 85 -14.38 -15.32 11.47
CA GLN A 85 -13.43 -14.45 12.15
C GLN A 85 -12.32 -13.98 11.21
N THR A 86 -11.77 -14.89 10.40
CA THR A 86 -10.74 -14.58 9.41
C THR A 86 -11.25 -13.52 8.43
N LEU A 87 -12.44 -13.69 7.87
CA LEU A 87 -13.01 -12.71 6.95
C LEU A 87 -13.21 -11.33 7.61
N ARG A 88 -13.69 -11.28 8.85
CA ARG A 88 -13.84 -10.03 9.60
C ARG A 88 -12.49 -9.36 9.85
N ASP A 89 -11.48 -10.12 10.23
CA ASP A 89 -10.13 -9.62 10.49
C ASP A 89 -9.51 -9.01 9.24
N TYR A 90 -9.55 -9.69 8.09
CA TYR A 90 -9.03 -9.16 6.82
C TYR A 90 -9.77 -7.91 6.35
N ASN A 91 -11.09 -7.86 6.50
CA ASN A 91 -11.87 -6.68 6.12
C ASN A 91 -11.54 -5.46 7.01
N SER A 92 -11.39 -5.70 8.32
CA SER A 92 -10.96 -4.65 9.26
C SER A 92 -9.57 -4.14 8.89
N GLU A 93 -8.66 -5.06 8.58
CA GLU A 93 -7.28 -4.74 8.23
C GLU A 93 -7.17 -3.91 6.95
N MET A 94 -7.87 -4.32 5.89
CA MET A 94 -7.95 -3.55 4.65
C MET A 94 -8.41 -2.10 4.91
N SER A 95 -9.39 -1.91 5.80
CA SER A 95 -9.90 -0.59 6.15
C SER A 95 -8.83 0.27 6.84
N LYS A 96 -7.98 -0.32 7.69
CA LYS A 96 -6.88 0.40 8.33
C LYS A 96 -5.80 0.79 7.34
N LEU A 97 -5.39 -0.12 6.45
CA LEU A 97 -4.39 0.16 5.43
C LEU A 97 -4.85 1.28 4.50
N MET A 98 -6.11 1.27 4.06
CA MET A 98 -6.69 2.35 3.27
C MET A 98 -6.68 3.69 4.01
N THR A 99 -6.90 3.67 5.32
CA THR A 99 -6.80 4.87 6.17
C THR A 99 -5.38 5.42 6.22
N ILE A 100 -4.37 4.57 6.39
CA ILE A 100 -2.94 4.96 6.40
C ILE A 100 -2.55 5.58 5.05
N CYS A 101 -2.92 4.94 3.94
CA CYS A 101 -2.63 5.43 2.60
C CYS A 101 -3.32 6.77 2.32
N THR A 102 -4.59 6.92 2.68
CA THR A 102 -5.37 8.14 2.42
C THR A 102 -4.86 9.33 3.23
N LYS A 103 -4.47 9.13 4.50
CA LYS A 103 -3.85 10.17 5.34
C LYS A 103 -2.59 10.74 4.69
N SER A 104 -1.78 9.87 4.09
CA SER A 104 -0.51 10.23 3.48
C SER A 104 -0.69 11.04 2.19
N VAL A 105 -1.75 10.75 1.42
CA VAL A 105 -2.12 11.54 0.23
C VAL A 105 -2.63 12.93 0.61
N ASN A 106 -3.46 13.03 1.65
CA ASN A 106 -4.05 14.31 2.07
C ASN A 106 -3.05 15.24 2.79
N GLY A 107 -1.99 14.70 3.39
CA GLY A 107 -0.89 15.49 3.96
C GLY A 107 -0.04 16.25 2.92
N GLY A 108 -0.11 15.85 1.64
CA GLY A 108 0.64 16.47 0.54
C GLY A 108 -0.01 17.70 -0.10
N VAL A 109 -1.28 18.00 0.23
CA VAL A 109 -2.04 19.12 -0.34
C VAL A 109 -2.48 20.03 0.81
N SER A 110 -1.61 20.94 1.24
CA SER A 110 -2.05 22.12 2.00
C SER A 110 -2.23 23.29 1.03
N PRO A 111 -3.46 23.80 0.82
CA PRO A 111 -3.65 25.09 0.14
C PRO A 111 -3.10 26.20 1.05
N LYS A 112 -2.22 27.04 0.52
CA LYS A 112 -1.86 28.30 1.20
C LYS A 112 -2.99 29.31 0.96
N GLU A 113 -3.59 29.79 2.04
CA GLU A 113 -4.29 31.09 2.07
C GLU A 113 -3.29 32.24 1.89
#